data_AF-A0A1U7GE71-F1
#
_entry.id   AF-A0A1U7GE71-F1
#
_cell.length_a   1.000
_cell.length_b   1.000
_cell.length_c   1.000
_cell.angle_alpha   90.00
_cell.angle_beta   90.00
_cell.angle_gamma   90.00
#
_symmetry.space_group_name_H-M   'P 1'
#
loop_
_entity.id
_entity.type
_entity.pdbx_description
1 polymer ?
#
loop_
_entity_poly.entity_id
_entity_poly.type
_entity_poly.pdbx_seq_one_letter_code
_entity_poly.pdbx_strand_id
1 'polypeptide(L)'
;MFRSHLRAALAAALALALTPGCGSPTSAYIPEAAAARQDLETALAAWQKGGKPAELAQGEHPIYFVESQWENGQALESFQILEESPSPSETEKRYAVVLKIKKPAAENRVEYIAVGRSPMWIFRDVDYEKQGSMGEVPNAKARRPSARGR
;
A
#
# COMPACT_ATOMS: atom_id res chain seq x y z
N MET A 1 21.96 25.39 73.94
CA MET A 1 21.07 25.94 72.91
C MET A 1 20.69 24.81 71.96
N PHE A 2 19.39 24.54 71.84
CA PHE A 2 18.80 23.54 70.96
C PHE A 2 19.06 23.89 69.48
N ARG A 3 19.34 22.88 68.65
CA ARG A 3 18.48 22.51 67.51
C ARG A 3 18.99 21.27 66.78
N SER A 4 18.28 20.18 67.06
CA SER A 4 18.23 18.94 66.32
C SER A 4 17.68 19.19 64.91
N HIS A 5 18.36 18.68 63.89
CA HIS A 5 17.73 18.33 62.63
C HIS A 5 18.09 16.88 62.29
N LEU A 6 17.48 15.95 63.04
CA LEU A 6 17.10 14.67 62.46
C LEU A 6 16.06 14.95 61.37
N ARG A 7 16.32 14.44 60.16
CA ARG A 7 15.38 13.91 59.15
C ARG A 7 16.20 13.76 57.86
N ALA A 8 16.59 12.53 57.52
CA ALA A 8 15.87 11.68 56.56
C ALA A 8 16.12 12.17 55.12
N ALA A 9 16.53 11.41 54.12
CA ALA A 9 16.78 10.00 53.93
C ALA A 9 17.77 9.92 52.74
N LEU A 10 18.79 9.08 52.78
CA LEU A 10 18.85 7.85 51.97
C LEU A 10 18.07 7.88 50.64
N ALA A 11 18.81 7.77 49.54
CA ALA A 11 18.44 7.20 48.25
C ALA A 11 17.38 7.91 47.39
N ALA A 12 17.82 8.52 46.28
CA ALA A 12 17.12 8.49 44.98
C ALA A 12 18.10 9.05 43.94
N ALA A 13 18.86 8.17 43.28
CA ALA A 13 18.50 7.65 41.95
C ALA A 13 18.86 8.64 40.83
N LEU A 14 20.11 8.49 40.36
CA LEU A 14 20.50 8.43 38.95
C LEU A 14 19.33 8.74 37.98
N ALA A 15 19.09 10.02 37.72
CA ALA A 15 18.06 10.45 36.78
C ALA A 15 18.51 10.12 35.35
N LEU A 16 18.01 8.98 34.89
CA LEU A 16 17.94 8.44 33.54
C LEU A 16 18.27 9.45 32.43
N ALA A 17 19.48 9.35 31.90
CA ALA A 17 19.79 9.69 30.52
C ALA A 17 19.27 8.57 29.60
N LEU A 18 17.96 8.49 29.35
CA LEU A 18 17.38 7.71 28.25
C LEU A 18 16.03 8.34 27.86
N THR A 19 16.04 9.28 26.92
CA THR A 19 14.89 9.45 26.04
C THR A 19 15.13 8.53 24.84
N PRO A 20 14.44 7.38 24.73
CA PRO A 20 14.43 6.66 23.46
C PRO A 20 13.79 7.60 22.43
N GLY A 21 14.53 7.86 21.35
CA GLY A 21 14.02 8.59 20.20
C GLY A 21 12.75 7.90 19.71
N CYS A 22 11.62 8.59 19.82
CA CYS A 22 10.37 8.19 19.20
C CYS A 22 10.47 8.50 17.70
N GLY A 23 11.32 7.76 16.99
CA GLY A 23 11.28 7.71 15.54
C GLY A 23 10.16 6.76 15.16
N SER A 24 9.05 7.29 14.65
CA SER A 24 7.96 6.45 14.16
C SER A 24 8.51 5.52 13.07
N PRO A 25 8.38 4.18 13.17
CA PRO A 25 8.94 3.22 12.20
C PRO A 25 8.23 3.25 10.84
N THR A 26 7.38 4.24 10.58
CA THR A 26 6.52 4.32 9.39
C THR A 26 7.34 4.34 8.10
N SER A 27 8.54 4.93 8.10
CA SER A 27 9.43 4.97 6.92
C SER A 27 9.90 3.59 6.46
N ALA A 28 9.96 2.59 7.35
CA ALA A 28 10.37 1.23 7.00
C ALA A 28 9.39 0.54 6.04
N TYR A 29 8.18 1.08 5.88
CA TYR A 29 7.11 0.54 5.05
C TYR A 29 6.79 1.39 3.82
N ILE A 30 7.44 2.56 3.66
CA ILE A 30 7.21 3.43 2.50
C ILE A 30 8.05 2.91 1.33
N PRO A 31 7.44 2.63 0.16
CA PRO A 31 8.18 2.18 -1.00
C PRO A 31 9.14 3.26 -1.50
N GLU A 32 10.37 2.86 -1.82
CA GLU A 32 11.26 3.70 -2.62
C GLU A 32 10.74 3.77 -4.06
N ALA A 33 10.69 4.96 -4.66
CA ALA A 33 10.12 5.16 -5.98
C ALA A 33 10.78 4.29 -7.07
N ALA A 34 12.10 4.11 -7.00
CA ALA A 34 12.82 3.27 -7.95
C ALA A 34 12.47 1.78 -7.77
N ALA A 35 12.40 1.30 -6.52
CA ALA A 35 12.06 -0.09 -6.22
C ALA A 35 10.62 -0.42 -6.61
N ALA A 36 9.66 0.45 -6.27
CA ALA A 36 8.26 0.27 -6.63
C ALA A 36 8.05 0.26 -8.16
N ARG A 37 8.73 1.13 -8.90
CA ARG A 37 8.70 1.11 -10.37
C ARG A 37 9.27 -0.21 -10.92
N GLN A 38 10.40 -0.67 -10.39
CA GLN A 38 11.04 -1.90 -10.83
C GLN A 38 10.17 -3.14 -10.55
N ASP A 39 9.53 -3.20 -9.38
CA ASP A 39 8.63 -4.30 -9.03
C ASP A 39 7.35 -4.29 -9.88
N LEU A 40 6.81 -3.10 -10.19
CA LEU A 40 5.71 -2.93 -11.14
C LEU A 40 6.10 -3.43 -12.53
N GLU A 41 7.28 -3.07 -13.03
CA GLU A 41 7.79 -3.53 -14.33
C GLU A 41 7.98 -5.05 -14.35
N THR A 42 8.51 -5.61 -13.26
CA THR A 42 8.69 -7.07 -13.11
C THR A 42 7.36 -7.80 -13.17
N ALA A 43 6.34 -7.30 -12.46
CA ALA A 43 5.01 -7.88 -12.46
C ALA A 43 4.33 -7.79 -13.82
N LEU A 44 4.35 -6.62 -14.47
CA LEU A 44 3.76 -6.43 -15.80
C LEU A 44 4.48 -7.25 -16.89
N ALA A 45 5.80 -7.40 -16.80
CA ALA A 45 6.57 -8.26 -17.69
C ALA A 45 6.23 -9.75 -17.50
N ALA A 46 6.02 -10.19 -16.26
CA ALA A 46 5.55 -11.55 -15.98
C ALA A 46 4.14 -11.78 -16.56
N TRP A 47 3.23 -10.81 -16.42
CA TRP A 47 1.90 -10.88 -17.04
C TRP A 47 1.98 -10.95 -18.57
N GLN A 48 2.78 -10.09 -19.21
CA GLN A 48 2.97 -10.08 -20.66
C GLN A 48 3.50 -11.43 -21.20
N LYS A 49 4.35 -12.11 -20.42
CA LYS A 49 4.88 -13.45 -20.73
C LYS A 49 3.89 -14.58 -20.48
N GLY A 50 2.72 -14.30 -19.93
CA GLY A 50 1.69 -15.30 -19.61
C GLY A 50 1.95 -16.07 -18.31
N GLY A 51 2.75 -15.49 -17.39
CA GLY A 51 2.94 -16.03 -16.05
C GLY A 51 1.69 -15.91 -15.18
N LYS A 52 1.84 -16.19 -13.89
CA LYS A 52 0.74 -16.08 -12.90
C LYS A 52 1.13 -15.17 -11.73
N PRO A 53 0.17 -14.43 -11.13
CA PRO A 53 0.48 -13.58 -9.97
C PRO A 53 1.13 -14.33 -8.81
N ALA A 54 0.73 -15.58 -8.57
CA ALA A 54 1.27 -16.42 -7.51
C ALA A 54 2.77 -16.76 -7.67
N GLU A 55 3.34 -16.62 -8.87
CA GLU A 55 4.78 -16.82 -9.11
C GLU A 55 5.61 -15.66 -8.57
N LEU A 56 5.04 -14.45 -8.53
CA LEU A 56 5.70 -13.24 -8.02
C LEU A 56 5.82 -13.21 -6.49
N ALA A 57 4.99 -13.97 -5.79
CA ALA A 57 4.99 -14.07 -4.34
C ALA A 57 6.07 -15.04 -3.80
N GLN A 58 6.87 -15.63 -4.67
CA GLN A 58 7.90 -16.62 -4.32
C GLN A 58 9.27 -15.94 -4.18
N GLY A 59 10.01 -16.25 -3.11
CA GLY A 59 11.39 -15.80 -2.91
C GLY A 59 11.59 -14.83 -1.75
N GLU A 60 12.76 -14.19 -1.71
CA GLU A 60 13.18 -13.29 -0.61
C GLU A 60 12.57 -11.89 -0.69
N HIS A 61 12.09 -11.48 -1.86
CA HIS A 61 11.40 -10.20 -2.09
C HIS A 61 10.05 -10.45 -2.76
N PRO A 62 9.01 -10.85 -2.00
CA PRO A 62 7.71 -11.19 -2.58
C PRO A 62 7.00 -9.96 -3.13
N ILE A 63 6.44 -10.08 -4.34
CA ILE A 63 5.56 -9.07 -4.94
C ILE A 63 4.13 -9.64 -4.98
N TYR A 64 3.22 -8.97 -4.29
CA TYR A 64 1.79 -9.23 -4.34
C TYR A 64 1.14 -8.28 -5.34
N PHE A 65 0.96 -8.74 -6.57
CA PHE A 65 0.38 -7.97 -7.66
C PHE A 65 -1.12 -8.29 -7.80
N VAL A 66 -1.96 -7.35 -7.35
CA VAL A 66 -3.42 -7.46 -7.38
C VAL A 66 -3.95 -6.77 -8.63
N GLU A 67 -4.21 -7.59 -9.65
CA GLU A 67 -4.74 -7.17 -10.95
C GLU A 67 -5.84 -8.15 -11.36
N SER A 68 -7.09 -7.73 -11.19
CA SER A 68 -8.25 -8.56 -11.47
C SER A 68 -8.30 -9.05 -12.92
N GLN A 69 -7.80 -8.30 -13.90
CA GLN A 69 -7.76 -8.76 -15.29
C GLN A 69 -6.82 -9.95 -15.48
N TRP A 70 -5.65 -9.93 -14.85
CA TRP A 70 -4.68 -11.02 -14.91
C TRP A 70 -5.20 -12.25 -14.16
N GLU A 71 -5.76 -12.06 -12.96
CA GLU A 71 -6.38 -13.14 -12.18
C GLU A 71 -7.52 -13.83 -12.95
N ASN A 72 -8.26 -13.08 -13.75
CA ASN A 72 -9.33 -13.60 -14.62
C ASN A 72 -8.82 -14.14 -15.98
N GLY A 73 -7.51 -14.26 -16.16
CA GLY A 73 -6.89 -14.89 -17.33
C GLY A 73 -6.81 -14.01 -18.58
N GLN A 74 -7.02 -12.69 -18.46
CA GLN A 74 -6.73 -11.80 -19.59
C GLN A 74 -5.22 -11.79 -19.88
N ALA A 75 -4.86 -11.74 -21.15
CA ALA A 75 -3.47 -11.72 -21.58
C ALA A 75 -3.05 -10.29 -21.95
N LEU A 76 -1.95 -9.83 -21.36
CA LEU A 76 -1.33 -8.55 -21.70
C LEU A 76 -0.50 -8.68 -22.98
N GLU A 77 -0.72 -7.78 -23.92
CA GLU A 77 0.03 -7.66 -25.18
C GLU A 77 1.29 -6.82 -24.99
N SER A 78 1.12 -5.63 -24.40
CA SER A 78 2.21 -4.70 -24.10
C SER A 78 1.80 -3.77 -22.97
N PHE A 79 2.78 -3.17 -22.32
CA PHE A 79 2.55 -2.11 -21.35
C PHE A 79 3.55 -0.97 -21.53
N GLN A 80 3.19 0.21 -21.04
CA GLN A 80 4.07 1.36 -20.93
C GLN A 80 3.85 2.01 -19.56
N ILE A 81 4.86 1.95 -18.70
CA ILE A 81 4.86 2.68 -17.43
C ILE A 81 5.29 4.13 -17.73
N LEU A 82 4.40 5.06 -17.45
CA LEU A 82 4.64 6.49 -17.61
C LEU A 82 5.38 7.03 -16.39
N GLU A 83 5.21 8.30 -16.06
CA GLU A 83 5.81 8.90 -14.87
C GLU A 83 5.06 8.51 -13.59
N GLU A 84 5.72 8.72 -12.44
CA GLU A 84 5.07 8.64 -11.13
C GLU A 84 3.95 9.69 -11.07
N SER A 85 2.73 9.25 -10.75
CA SER A 85 1.59 10.13 -10.54
C SER A 85 1.65 10.76 -9.13
N PRO A 86 1.08 11.95 -8.93
CA PRO A 86 0.88 12.50 -7.59
C PRO A 86 0.12 11.51 -6.70
N SER A 87 0.63 11.28 -5.50
CA SER A 87 -0.02 10.45 -4.49
C SER A 87 -0.72 11.32 -3.45
N PRO A 88 -1.94 10.96 -2.99
CA PRO A 88 -2.59 11.63 -1.87
C PRO A 88 -1.94 11.30 -0.52
N SER A 89 -1.07 10.28 -0.46
CA SER A 89 -0.36 9.85 0.74
C SER A 89 1.13 9.67 0.48
N GLU A 90 1.96 10.06 1.44
CA GLU A 90 3.41 9.80 1.41
C GLU A 90 3.75 8.31 1.58
N THR A 91 2.78 7.48 1.98
CA THR A 91 2.99 6.04 2.25
C THR A 91 2.87 5.14 1.03
N GLU A 92 2.51 5.70 -0.13
CA GLU A 92 2.29 4.94 -1.36
C GLU A 92 2.93 5.62 -2.56
N LYS A 93 3.21 4.83 -3.59
CA LYS A 93 3.70 5.31 -4.89
C LYS A 93 2.68 4.98 -5.97
N ARG A 94 2.44 5.92 -6.87
CA ARG A 94 1.44 5.78 -7.92
C ARG A 94 2.07 5.89 -9.30
N TYR A 95 1.65 5.05 -10.23
CA TYR A 95 2.18 5.04 -11.59
C TYR A 95 1.04 4.93 -12.59
N ALA A 96 0.97 5.90 -13.51
CA ALA A 96 0.10 5.77 -14.67
C ALA A 96 0.72 4.76 -15.65
N VAL A 97 -0.10 3.81 -16.11
CA VAL A 97 0.34 2.75 -17.03
C VAL A 97 -0.66 2.64 -18.17
N VAL A 98 -0.15 2.54 -19.40
CA VAL A 98 -0.96 2.13 -20.55
C VAL A 98 -0.81 0.63 -20.74
N LEU A 99 -1.92 -0.10 -20.70
CA LEU A 99 -1.98 -1.54 -20.93
C LEU A 99 -2.68 -1.81 -22.26
N LYS A 100 -2.10 -2.69 -23.08
CA LYS A 100 -2.78 -3.26 -24.26
C LYS A 100 -3.14 -4.71 -23.96
N ILE A 101 -4.43 -5.01 -23.91
CA ILE A 101 -4.95 -6.35 -23.66
C ILE A 101 -5.17 -7.05 -24.99
N LYS A 102 -4.77 -8.33 -25.10
CA LYS A 102 -4.88 -9.09 -26.36
C LYS A 102 -6.33 -9.38 -26.75
N LYS A 103 -7.17 -9.84 -25.82
CA LYS A 103 -8.54 -10.31 -26.10
C LYS A 103 -9.51 -10.04 -24.93
N PRO A 104 -10.65 -9.36 -25.19
CA PRO A 104 -10.87 -8.52 -26.37
C PRO A 104 -9.79 -7.44 -26.46
N ALA A 105 -9.41 -7.08 -27.68
CA ALA A 105 -8.37 -6.08 -27.89
C ALA A 105 -8.81 -4.75 -27.29
N ALA A 106 -8.05 -4.24 -26.32
CA ALA A 106 -8.37 -3.00 -25.61
C ALA A 106 -7.09 -2.31 -25.17
N GLU A 107 -7.08 -0.98 -25.23
CA GLU A 107 -6.01 -0.16 -24.68
C GLU A 107 -6.57 0.64 -23.50
N ASN A 108 -6.03 0.41 -22.31
CA ASN A 108 -6.51 1.01 -21.07
C ASN A 108 -5.39 1.83 -20.44
N ARG A 109 -5.67 3.09 -20.13
CA ARG A 109 -4.83 3.86 -19.20
C ARG A 109 -5.34 3.62 -17.79
N VAL A 110 -4.48 3.10 -16.92
CA VAL A 110 -4.80 2.74 -15.53
C VAL A 110 -3.77 3.35 -14.59
N GLU A 111 -4.07 3.35 -13.30
CA GLU A 111 -3.11 3.70 -12.26
C GLU A 111 -2.82 2.48 -11.38
N TYR A 112 -1.54 2.26 -11.06
CA TYR A 112 -1.10 1.28 -10.08
C TYR A 112 -0.61 1.98 -8.82
N ILE A 113 -0.98 1.44 -7.67
CA ILE A 113 -0.63 1.91 -6.33
C ILE A 113 0.27 0.86 -5.68
N ALA A 114 1.52 1.24 -5.39
CA ALA A 114 2.51 0.43 -4.71
C ALA A 114 2.60 0.83 -3.24
N VAL A 115 2.57 -0.17 -2.35
CA VAL A 115 2.59 -0.04 -0.90
C VAL A 115 3.54 -1.10 -0.31
N GLY A 116 4.33 -0.71 0.68
CA GLY A 116 5.29 -1.62 1.32
C GLY A 116 6.68 -1.58 0.69
N ARG A 117 7.57 -2.44 1.23
CA ARG A 117 8.95 -2.59 0.75
C ARG A 117 9.29 -4.06 0.52
N SER A 118 9.11 -4.89 1.55
CA SER A 118 9.18 -6.34 1.43
C SER A 118 8.24 -6.98 2.47
N PRO A 119 7.11 -7.58 2.04
CA PRO A 119 6.69 -7.72 0.66
C PRO A 119 6.26 -6.38 0.03
N MET A 120 6.34 -6.31 -1.30
CA MET A 120 5.78 -5.21 -2.10
C MET A 120 4.36 -5.56 -2.51
N TRP A 121 3.39 -4.69 -2.21
CA TRP A 121 2.02 -4.82 -2.68
C TRP A 121 1.77 -3.82 -3.79
N ILE A 122 1.20 -4.27 -4.90
CA ILE A 122 0.89 -3.41 -6.04
C ILE A 122 -0.54 -3.70 -6.46
N PHE A 123 -1.38 -2.69 -6.41
CA PHE A 123 -2.79 -2.77 -6.73
C PHE A 123 -3.08 -1.93 -7.95
N ARG A 124 -3.98 -2.41 -8.81
CA ARG A 124 -4.67 -1.51 -9.73
C ARG A 124 -5.64 -0.61 -8.95
N ASP A 125 -5.81 0.64 -9.39
CA ASP A 125 -6.73 1.64 -8.84
C ASP A 125 -8.10 1.08 -8.42
N VAL A 126 -8.81 0.46 -9.37
CA VAL A 126 -10.14 -0.10 -9.11
C VAL A 126 -10.15 -1.26 -8.12
N ASP A 127 -9.02 -1.94 -7.93
CA ASP A 127 -8.90 -3.06 -6.99
C ASP A 127 -8.46 -2.57 -5.60
N TYR A 128 -7.66 -1.49 -5.53
CA TYR A 128 -7.32 -0.79 -4.29
C TYR A 128 -8.56 -0.17 -3.63
N GLU A 129 -9.40 0.51 -4.42
CA GLU A 129 -10.65 1.11 -3.93
C GLU A 129 -11.62 0.07 -3.34
N LYS A 130 -11.77 -1.08 -4.01
CA LYS A 130 -12.62 -2.18 -3.53
C LYS A 130 -12.13 -2.71 -2.19
N GLN A 131 -10.81 -2.85 -2.00
CA GLN A 131 -10.25 -3.30 -0.73
C GLN A 131 -10.43 -2.28 0.38
N GLY A 132 -10.23 -0.99 0.11
CA GLY A 132 -10.49 0.08 1.09
C GLY A 132 -11.97 0.19 1.49
N SER A 133 -12.88 0.02 0.52
CA SER A 133 -14.33 0.08 0.75
C SER A 133 -14.86 -1.09 1.61
N MET A 134 -14.17 -2.24 1.65
CA MET A 134 -14.58 -3.38 2.50
C MET A 134 -14.46 -3.12 4.01
N GLY A 135 -13.76 -2.06 4.44
CA GLY A 135 -13.74 -1.60 5.83
C GLY A 135 -14.90 -0.65 6.19
N GLU A 136 -15.63 -0.15 5.20
CA GLU A 136 -16.76 0.75 5.39
C GLU A 136 -18.04 -0.09 5.49
N VAL A 137 -18.49 -0.36 6.71
CA VAL A 137 -19.80 -0.99 6.95
C VAL A 137 -20.87 -0.19 6.19
N PRO A 138 -21.67 -0.81 5.29
CA PRO A 138 -22.71 -0.10 4.59
C PRO A 138 -23.63 0.58 5.60
N ASN A 139 -23.64 1.92 5.63
CA ASN A 139 -24.56 2.65 6.48
C ASN A 139 -25.98 2.42 5.97
N ALA A 140 -26.65 1.42 6.56
CA ALA A 140 -28.02 1.03 6.22
C ALA A 140 -29.04 2.17 6.38
N LYS A 141 -28.67 3.32 6.96
CA LYS A 141 -29.54 4.50 7.07
C LYS A 141 -29.59 5.38 5.81
N ALA A 142 -28.71 5.20 4.83
CA ALA A 142 -28.73 6.01 3.61
C ALA A 142 -29.76 5.56 2.56
N ARG A 143 -30.31 4.34 2.68
CA ARG A 143 -31.36 3.83 1.79
C ARG A 143 -32.74 3.93 2.44
N ARG A 144 -33.22 5.15 2.73
CA ARG A 144 -34.67 5.37 2.87
C ARG A 144 -35.25 5.41 1.46
N PRO A 145 -36.18 4.49 1.09
CA PRO A 145 -36.95 4.66 -0.14
C PRO A 145 -37.72 5.98 0.00
N SER A 146 -37.60 6.89 -0.98
CA SER A 146 -38.52 8.02 -1.07
C SER A 146 -39.93 7.44 -1.16
N ALA A 147 -40.76 7.78 -0.19
CA ALA A 147 -42.13 7.35 -0.13
C ALA A 147 -42.85 7.71 -1.44
N ARG A 148 -43.57 6.71 -1.94
CA ARG A 148 -44.51 6.76 -3.06
C ARG A 148 -45.51 7.91 -2.84
N GLY A 149 -45.45 8.96 -3.66
CA GLY A 149 -46.49 9.98 -3.77
C GLY A 149 -47.41 9.65 -4.94
N ARG A 150 -48.70 9.48 -4.64
CA ARG A 150 -49.80 9.40 -5.60
C ARG A 150 -50.07 10.76 -6.23
#